data_AF-A0A2V4VL78-F1
#
_entry.id   AF-A0A2V4VL78-F1
#
_cell.length_a   1.000
_cell.length_b   1.000
_cell.length_c   1.000
_cell.angle_alpha   90.00
_cell.angle_beta   90.00
_cell.angle_gamma   90.00
#
_symmetry.space_group_name_H-M   'P 1'
#
loop_
_entity.id
_entity.type
_entity.pdbx_description
1 polymer ?
#
loop_
_entity_poly.entity_id
_entity_poly.type
_entity_poly.pdbx_seq_one_letter_code
_entity_poly.pdbx_strand_id
1 'polypeptide(L)'
;MNVQQTPIIISPYLKLNERIKELLEDHNRLKIDIRIVYGKNDLHPEEINWLKNLTFIRTSFCKNLHAKCYLNENECIITSLNLYEFSQVNNNEMGVLIYRNEDSKLYADTYEEAQRIIRISDEVRMSLEKVTEIESGNDASTDKKSASNHTAASANNANTTAKPITEAATPNYSRLTTAKLAKELGFKTQELNDKLLAVGYLEAQDGELVLTDAGRAAGGTSKKGKFGEFCLWDAGMVI
;
A
#
# COMPACT_ATOMS: atom_id res chain seq x y z
N MET A 1 -11.02 -16.14 -32.54
CA MET A 1 -11.18 -14.89 -31.78
C MET A 1 -9.93 -14.72 -30.96
N ASN A 2 -9.13 -13.67 -31.20
CA ASN A 2 -8.00 -13.37 -30.30
C ASN A 2 -8.61 -13.01 -28.95
N VAL A 3 -8.54 -13.93 -27.99
CA VAL A 3 -8.88 -13.63 -26.60
C VAL A 3 -7.86 -12.57 -26.18
N GLN A 4 -8.37 -11.39 -25.86
CA GLN A 4 -7.57 -10.21 -25.65
C GLN A 4 -6.84 -10.40 -24.32
N GLN A 5 -5.60 -10.88 -24.41
CA GLN A 5 -4.70 -11.09 -23.27
C GLN A 5 -4.76 -9.83 -22.40
N THR A 6 -5.38 -9.96 -21.23
CA THR A 6 -5.54 -8.86 -20.28
C THR A 6 -4.61 -9.12 -19.11
N PRO A 7 -3.37 -8.60 -19.13
CA PRO A 7 -2.46 -8.75 -18.01
C PRO A 7 -3.06 -8.13 -16.75
N ILE A 8 -2.96 -8.85 -15.65
CA ILE A 8 -3.31 -8.38 -14.32
C ILE A 8 -2.03 -8.34 -13.48
N ILE A 9 -1.78 -7.18 -12.91
CA ILE A 9 -0.62 -6.88 -12.10
C ILE A 9 -1.12 -6.50 -10.71
N ILE A 10 -0.83 -7.31 -9.71
CA ILE A 10 -1.18 -7.06 -8.32
C ILE A 10 0.12 -6.93 -7.54
N SER A 11 0.38 -5.75 -6.98
CA SER A 11 1.56 -5.50 -6.15
C SER A 11 1.25 -4.42 -5.12
N PRO A 12 1.60 -4.60 -3.83
CA PRO A 12 1.32 -3.60 -2.81
C PRO A 12 2.00 -2.25 -3.09
N TYR A 13 3.22 -2.29 -3.61
CA TYR A 13 3.97 -1.11 -4.01
C TYR A 13 4.02 -0.99 -5.53
N LEU A 14 3.72 0.20 -6.03
CA LEU A 14 3.83 0.55 -7.44
C LEU A 14 4.96 1.59 -7.58
N LYS A 15 6.17 1.14 -7.89
CA LYS A 15 7.36 1.99 -8.10
C LYS A 15 8.02 1.65 -9.43
N LEU A 16 7.37 2.06 -10.50
CA LEU A 16 7.74 1.72 -11.87
C LEU A 16 9.03 2.42 -12.27
N ASN A 17 10.01 1.67 -12.76
CA ASN A 17 11.18 2.25 -13.42
C ASN A 17 10.84 2.62 -14.88
N GLU A 18 11.71 3.42 -15.52
CA GLU A 18 11.52 3.90 -16.89
C GLU A 18 11.24 2.75 -17.87
N ARG A 19 11.95 1.62 -17.75
CA ARG A 19 11.73 0.45 -18.60
C ARG A 19 10.30 -0.09 -18.51
N ILE A 20 9.71 -0.18 -17.32
CA ILE A 20 8.32 -0.63 -17.17
C ILE A 20 7.35 0.45 -17.66
N LYS A 21 7.66 1.74 -17.49
CA LYS A 21 6.85 2.83 -18.03
C LYS A 21 6.78 2.77 -19.56
N GLU A 22 7.92 2.63 -20.24
CA GLU A 22 8.00 2.44 -21.70
C GLU A 22 7.20 1.22 -22.16
N LEU A 23 7.31 0.09 -21.45
CA LEU A 23 6.53 -1.10 -21.76
C LEU A 23 5.02 -0.85 -21.62
N LEU A 24 4.59 -0.17 -20.57
CA LEU A 24 3.18 0.18 -20.35
C LEU A 24 2.67 1.12 -21.45
N GLU A 25 3.46 2.11 -21.86
CA GLU A 25 3.12 2.99 -22.98
C GLU A 25 3.00 2.22 -24.30
N ASP A 26 3.93 1.32 -24.59
CA ASP A 26 3.90 0.45 -25.75
C ASP A 26 2.62 -0.40 -25.79
N HIS A 27 2.28 -1.06 -24.68
CA HIS A 27 1.05 -1.87 -24.58
C HIS A 27 -0.22 -1.02 -24.70
N ASN A 28 -0.19 0.20 -24.17
CA ASN A 28 -1.29 1.16 -24.32
C ASN A 28 -1.47 1.56 -25.79
N ARG A 29 -0.39 1.80 -26.55
CA ARG A 29 -0.49 2.05 -28.01
C ARG A 29 -1.06 0.85 -28.77
N LEU A 30 -0.71 -0.36 -28.33
CA LEU A 30 -1.23 -1.61 -28.88
C LEU A 30 -2.67 -1.92 -28.45
N LYS A 31 -3.29 -1.07 -27.62
CA LYS A 31 -4.66 -1.24 -27.13
C LYS A 31 -4.87 -2.52 -26.32
N ILE A 32 -3.83 -2.93 -25.60
CA ILE A 32 -3.88 -4.07 -24.69
C ILE A 32 -4.42 -3.57 -23.35
N ASP A 33 -5.56 -4.11 -22.92
CA ASP A 33 -6.16 -3.75 -21.62
C ASP A 33 -5.31 -4.36 -20.50
N ILE A 34 -4.70 -3.52 -19.67
CA ILE A 34 -3.89 -3.94 -18.52
C ILE A 34 -4.59 -3.47 -17.26
N ARG A 35 -4.67 -4.35 -16.25
CA ARG A 35 -5.20 -4.00 -14.92
C ARG A 35 -4.08 -4.02 -13.90
N ILE A 36 -3.92 -2.93 -13.18
CA ILE A 36 -2.92 -2.79 -12.12
C ILE A 36 -3.65 -2.51 -10.81
N VAL A 37 -3.43 -3.37 -9.81
CA VAL A 37 -3.94 -3.17 -8.45
C VAL A 37 -2.77 -2.89 -7.52
N TYR A 38 -2.87 -1.79 -6.76
CA TYR A 38 -1.84 -1.37 -5.81
C TYR A 38 -2.41 -1.07 -4.42
N GLY A 39 -1.57 -1.20 -3.39
CA GLY A 39 -2.00 -1.15 -1.99
C GLY A 39 -1.54 0.07 -1.19
N LYS A 40 -0.48 0.74 -1.67
CA LYS A 40 0.12 1.88 -0.99
C LYS A 40 0.10 3.11 -1.88
N ASN A 41 -0.33 4.23 -1.30
CA ASN A 41 -0.49 5.50 -2.00
C ASN A 41 0.82 6.31 -1.98
N ASP A 42 1.91 5.70 -2.46
CA ASP A 42 3.25 6.29 -2.49
C ASP A 42 3.59 6.90 -3.87
N LEU A 43 2.64 6.93 -4.80
CA LEU A 43 2.82 7.45 -6.15
C LEU A 43 2.91 8.97 -6.14
N HIS A 44 3.87 9.52 -6.87
CA HIS A 44 3.95 10.96 -7.05
C HIS A 44 2.77 11.44 -7.90
N PRO A 45 2.23 12.65 -7.68
CA PRO A 45 1.13 13.18 -8.50
C PRO A 45 1.37 13.12 -10.01
N GLU A 46 2.62 13.28 -10.44
CA GLU A 46 3.03 13.15 -11.85
C GLU A 46 2.84 11.73 -12.39
N GLU A 47 3.18 10.71 -11.60
CA GLU A 47 3.00 9.30 -11.98
C GLU A 47 1.53 8.91 -12.03
N ILE A 48 0.74 9.44 -11.09
CA ILE A 48 -0.72 9.29 -11.10
C ILE A 48 -1.30 9.91 -12.37
N ASN A 49 -0.87 11.12 -12.73
CA ASN A 49 -1.33 11.81 -13.93
C ASN A 49 -0.90 11.08 -15.21
N TRP A 50 0.33 10.56 -15.24
CA TRP A 50 0.82 9.73 -16.33
C TRP A 50 -0.01 8.45 -16.50
N LEU A 51 -0.24 7.68 -15.42
CA LEU A 51 -1.10 6.49 -15.44
C LEU A 51 -2.53 6.82 -15.92
N LYS A 52 -3.08 7.97 -15.53
CA LYS A 52 -4.41 8.43 -15.96
C LYS A 52 -4.50 8.72 -17.47
N ASN A 53 -3.40 9.09 -18.10
CA ASN A 53 -3.36 9.37 -19.54
C ASN A 53 -3.29 8.09 -20.39
N LEU A 54 -3.13 6.91 -19.77
CA LEU A 54 -3.05 5.63 -20.45
C LEU A 54 -4.44 5.00 -20.54
N THR A 55 -5.12 5.20 -21.68
CA THR A 55 -6.52 4.77 -21.91
C THR A 55 -6.78 3.27 -21.71
N PHE A 56 -5.78 2.42 -21.97
CA PHE A 56 -5.88 0.96 -21.86
C PHE A 56 -5.22 0.41 -20.60
N ILE A 57 -4.76 1.26 -19.68
CA ILE A 57 -4.20 0.84 -18.41
C ILE A 57 -5.12 1.30 -17.29
N ARG A 58 -5.79 0.35 -16.64
CA ARG A 58 -6.68 0.62 -15.52
C ARG A 58 -5.95 0.41 -14.22
N THR A 59 -6.08 1.37 -13.32
CA THR A 59 -5.47 1.30 -12.01
C THR A 59 -6.53 1.27 -10.93
N SER A 60 -6.35 0.43 -9.92
CA SER A 60 -7.26 0.28 -8.79
C SER A 60 -6.48 0.23 -7.48
N PHE A 61 -7.02 0.85 -6.44
CA PHE A 61 -6.41 0.89 -5.13
C PHE A 61 -7.10 -0.13 -4.20
N CYS A 62 -6.34 -1.01 -3.58
CA CYS A 62 -6.84 -1.99 -2.63
C CYS A 62 -6.21 -1.77 -1.25
N LYS A 63 -7.02 -1.32 -0.28
CA LYS A 63 -6.55 -1.20 1.11
C LYS A 63 -6.05 -2.54 1.64
N ASN A 64 -4.97 -2.53 2.41
CA ASN A 64 -4.35 -3.72 3.03
C ASN A 64 -3.89 -4.80 2.02
N LEU A 65 -3.61 -4.43 0.78
CA LEU A 65 -3.03 -5.35 -0.19
C LEU A 65 -1.57 -5.67 0.20
N HIS A 66 -1.24 -6.97 0.20
CA HIS A 66 0.14 -7.47 0.31
C HIS A 66 0.48 -8.54 -0.73
N ALA A 67 -0.53 -8.99 -1.49
CA ALA A 67 -0.39 -9.97 -2.54
C ALA A 67 0.48 -9.44 -3.68
N LYS A 68 1.30 -10.33 -4.24
CA LYS A 68 2.20 -10.07 -5.35
C LYS A 68 1.96 -11.17 -6.37
N CYS A 69 1.24 -10.79 -7.41
CA CYS A 69 0.72 -11.72 -8.40
C CYS A 69 0.71 -11.04 -9.76
N TYR A 70 1.33 -11.68 -10.74
CA TYR A 70 1.39 -11.21 -12.12
C TYR A 70 0.83 -12.31 -13.01
N LEU A 71 -0.25 -12.05 -13.72
CA LEU A 71 -0.88 -13.08 -14.54
C LEU A 71 -1.36 -12.54 -15.88
N ASN A 72 -1.34 -13.42 -16.87
CA ASN A 72 -2.02 -13.27 -18.14
C ASN A 72 -2.95 -14.48 -18.33
N GLU A 73 -3.52 -14.68 -19.52
CA GLU A 73 -4.47 -15.77 -19.78
C GLU A 73 -3.86 -17.18 -19.75
N ASN A 74 -2.55 -17.28 -19.94
CA ASN A 74 -1.83 -18.53 -20.11
C ASN A 74 -1.06 -18.94 -18.84
N GLU A 75 -0.56 -17.97 -18.09
CA GLU A 75 0.31 -18.21 -16.94
C GLU A 75 0.14 -17.16 -15.84
N CYS A 76 0.53 -17.55 -14.63
CA CYS A 76 0.49 -16.71 -13.44
C CYS A 76 1.75 -16.91 -12.61
N ILE A 77 2.33 -15.83 -12.12
CA ILE A 77 3.45 -15.83 -11.18
C ILE A 77 2.94 -15.31 -9.83
N ILE A 78 3.05 -16.14 -8.80
CA ILE A 78 2.94 -15.71 -7.40
C ILE A 78 4.35 -15.59 -6.86
N THR A 79 4.73 -14.43 -6.33
CA THR A 79 6.12 -14.15 -5.98
C THR A 79 6.26 -13.26 -4.75
N SER A 80 7.43 -13.22 -4.14
CA SER A 80 7.80 -12.20 -3.16
C SER A 80 8.22 -10.87 -3.81
N LEU A 81 8.46 -10.86 -5.13
CA LEU A 81 8.99 -9.72 -5.86
C LEU A 81 7.96 -8.59 -6.01
N ASN A 82 8.31 -7.41 -5.49
CA ASN A 82 7.59 -6.17 -5.77
C ASN A 82 8.01 -5.55 -7.10
N LEU A 83 7.19 -4.65 -7.64
CA LEU A 83 7.54 -3.82 -8.80
C LEU A 83 8.47 -2.65 -8.44
N TYR A 84 9.49 -2.88 -7.62
CA TYR A 84 10.50 -1.89 -7.27
C TYR A 84 11.90 -2.41 -7.64
N GLU A 85 12.65 -1.60 -8.37
CA GLU A 85 13.96 -1.97 -8.94
C GLU A 85 14.98 -2.44 -7.89
N PHE A 86 14.97 -1.85 -6.70
CA PHE A 86 15.87 -2.28 -5.64
C PHE A 86 15.63 -3.74 -5.24
N SER A 87 14.38 -4.20 -5.24
CA SER A 87 14.02 -5.59 -4.92
C SER A 87 14.59 -6.55 -5.98
N GLN A 88 14.59 -6.13 -7.25
CA GLN A 88 15.06 -6.97 -8.36
C GLN A 88 16.58 -7.21 -8.32
N VAL A 89 17.35 -6.26 -7.80
CA VAL A 89 18.83 -6.30 -7.84
C VAL A 89 19.44 -6.73 -6.51
N ASN A 90 18.82 -6.37 -5.38
CA ASN A 90 19.46 -6.47 -4.06
C ASN A 90 18.84 -7.52 -3.14
N ASN A 91 17.71 -8.12 -3.52
CA ASN A 91 17.00 -9.09 -2.68
C ASN A 91 17.04 -10.48 -3.31
N ASN A 92 17.07 -11.49 -2.43
CA ASN A 92 16.77 -12.86 -2.83
C ASN A 92 15.26 -13.03 -2.86
N GLU A 93 14.71 -13.20 -4.06
CA GLU A 93 13.28 -13.36 -4.29
C GLU A 93 12.95 -14.83 -4.57
N MET A 94 11.72 -15.22 -4.27
CA MET A 94 11.18 -16.52 -4.67
C MET A 94 9.86 -16.33 -5.41
N GLY A 95 9.50 -17.32 -6.21
CA GLY A 95 8.21 -17.33 -6.88
C GLY A 95 7.85 -18.72 -7.36
N VAL A 96 6.56 -18.88 -7.63
CA VAL A 96 5.98 -20.06 -8.25
C VAL A 96 5.32 -19.60 -9.53
N LEU A 97 5.72 -20.21 -10.64
CA LEU A 97 5.10 -20.03 -11.94
C LEU A 97 4.07 -21.13 -12.14
N ILE A 98 2.86 -20.74 -12.53
CA ILE A 98 1.72 -21.62 -12.75
C ILE A 98 1.32 -21.47 -14.21
N TYR A 99 1.40 -22.55 -14.98
CA TYR A 99 0.89 -22.60 -16.34
C TYR A 99 -0.53 -23.15 -16.36
N ARG A 100 -1.44 -22.48 -17.07
CA ARG A 100 -2.85 -22.86 -17.17
C ARG A 100 -3.06 -24.23 -17.82
N ASN A 101 -2.20 -24.59 -18.77
CA ASN A 101 -2.26 -25.87 -19.47
C ASN A 101 -1.71 -27.04 -18.63
N GLU A 102 -0.89 -26.77 -17.63
CA GLU A 102 -0.32 -27.80 -16.73
C GLU A 102 -1.20 -28.02 -15.50
N ASP A 103 -1.65 -26.93 -14.85
CA ASP A 103 -2.56 -26.99 -13.70
C ASP A 103 -3.69 -25.96 -13.86
N SER A 104 -4.72 -26.36 -14.61
CA SER A 104 -5.86 -25.50 -14.92
C SER A 104 -6.70 -25.13 -13.70
N LYS A 105 -6.74 -26.02 -12.69
CA LYS A 105 -7.50 -25.78 -11.46
C LYS A 105 -6.79 -24.75 -10.58
N LEU A 106 -5.49 -24.94 -10.33
CA LEU A 106 -4.70 -23.99 -9.53
C LEU A 106 -4.67 -22.60 -10.19
N TYR A 107 -4.52 -22.56 -11.52
CA TYR A 107 -4.60 -21.31 -12.27
C TYR A 107 -5.97 -20.65 -12.09
N ALA A 108 -7.08 -21.40 -12.21
CA ALA A 108 -8.43 -20.87 -12.06
C ALA A 108 -8.69 -20.31 -10.65
N ASP A 109 -8.31 -21.05 -9.61
CA ASP A 109 -8.43 -20.60 -8.21
C ASP A 109 -7.63 -19.31 -7.97
N THR A 110 -6.43 -19.22 -8.54
CA THR A 110 -5.58 -18.01 -8.46
C THR A 110 -6.21 -16.83 -9.21
N TYR A 111 -6.75 -17.08 -10.40
CA TYR A 111 -7.43 -16.07 -11.20
C TYR A 111 -8.68 -15.53 -10.51
N GLU A 112 -9.48 -16.40 -9.88
CA GLU A 112 -10.68 -16.00 -9.13
C GLU A 112 -10.35 -15.08 -7.95
N GLU A 113 -9.25 -15.36 -7.22
CA GLU A 113 -8.80 -14.50 -6.13
C GLU A 113 -8.26 -13.15 -6.65
N ALA A 114 -7.52 -13.15 -7.76
CA ALA A 114 -7.11 -11.91 -8.42
C ALA A 114 -8.32 -11.05 -8.83
N GLN A 115 -9.37 -11.68 -9.38
CA GLN A 115 -10.63 -11.01 -9.71
C GLN A 115 -11.36 -10.51 -8.46
N ARG A 116 -11.34 -11.27 -7.35
CA ARG A 116 -11.90 -10.83 -6.07
C ARG A 116 -11.19 -9.57 -5.58
N ILE A 117 -9.86 -9.54 -5.61
CA ILE A 117 -9.06 -8.36 -5.24
C ILE A 117 -9.46 -7.15 -6.10
N ILE A 118 -9.58 -7.31 -7.42
CA ILE A 118 -10.03 -6.23 -8.30
C ILE A 118 -11.43 -5.73 -7.90
N ARG A 119 -12.39 -6.63 -7.62
CA ARG A 119 -13.77 -6.26 -7.26
C ARG A 119 -13.87 -5.46 -5.95
N ILE A 120 -13.00 -5.74 -4.98
CA ILE A 120 -12.97 -5.02 -3.71
C ILE A 120 -12.07 -3.78 -3.74
N SER A 121 -11.42 -3.50 -4.87
CA SER A 121 -10.55 -2.35 -5.06
C SER A 121 -11.36 -1.14 -5.53
N ASP A 122 -10.96 0.04 -5.06
CA ASP A 122 -11.51 1.29 -5.54
C ASP A 122 -10.87 1.63 -6.90
N GLU A 123 -11.68 1.70 -7.96
CA GLU A 123 -11.17 2.13 -9.26
C GLU A 123 -10.77 3.60 -9.18
N VAL A 124 -9.51 3.91 -9.45
CA VAL A 124 -8.99 5.27 -9.37
C VAL A 124 -9.32 6.01 -10.67
N ARG A 125 -10.61 6.24 -10.91
CA ARG A 125 -11.09 7.23 -11.88
C ARG A 125 -11.37 8.51 -11.12
N MET A 126 -10.31 9.22 -10.72
CA MET A 126 -10.50 10.51 -10.05
C MET A 126 -11.03 11.53 -11.06
N SER A 127 -12.35 11.66 -11.12
CA SER A 127 -13.02 12.82 -11.68
C SER A 127 -12.59 14.05 -10.89
N LEU A 128 -12.21 15.10 -11.62
CA LEU A 128 -12.03 16.44 -11.08
C LEU A 128 -13.37 16.92 -10.53
N GLU A 129 -13.63 16.70 -9.24
CA GLU A 129 -14.58 17.52 -8.49
C GLU A 129 -13.79 18.32 -7.46
N LYS A 130 -13.48 19.54 -7.90
CA LYS A 130 -13.07 20.65 -7.07
C LYS A 130 -14.21 20.90 -6.09
N VAL A 131 -14.10 20.37 -4.87
CA VAL A 131 -15.02 20.70 -3.78
C VAL A 131 -14.79 22.18 -3.45
N THR A 132 -15.68 23.03 -3.93
CA THR A 132 -15.85 24.39 -3.45
C THR A 132 -16.30 24.31 -2.00
N GLU A 133 -15.55 24.99 -1.13
CA GLU A 133 -15.92 25.26 0.26
C GLU A 133 -17.36 25.76 0.31
N ILE A 134 -18.26 24.99 0.92
CA ILE A 134 -19.61 25.44 1.22
C ILE A 134 -19.52 26.23 2.52
N GLU A 135 -19.75 27.53 2.38
CA GLU A 135 -19.89 28.50 3.45
C GLU A 135 -20.95 28.05 4.47
N SER A 136 -20.59 28.18 5.74
CA SER A 136 -21.46 27.92 6.89
C SER A 136 -22.49 29.05 7.04
N GLY A 137 -23.68 28.84 6.48
CA GLY A 137 -24.86 29.66 6.74
C GLY A 137 -25.74 29.01 7.80
N ASN A 138 -25.69 29.54 9.02
CA ASN A 138 -26.62 29.26 10.11
C ASN A 138 -28.01 29.82 9.75
N ASP A 139 -29.04 28.98 9.73
CA ASP A 139 -30.37 29.41 10.21
C ASP A 139 -31.16 28.22 10.77
N ALA A 140 -31.80 28.46 11.90
CA ALA A 140 -32.56 27.51 12.69
C ALA A 140 -34.02 27.94 12.73
N SER A 141 -34.98 27.03 12.49
CA SER A 141 -36.25 26.93 13.25
C SER A 141 -37.24 25.87 12.72
N THR A 142 -37.47 24.87 13.59
CA THR A 142 -38.73 24.25 14.06
C THR A 142 -39.77 23.54 13.14
N ASP A 143 -39.96 22.26 13.52
CA ASP A 143 -41.21 21.56 13.90
C ASP A 143 -42.29 21.13 12.88
N LYS A 144 -42.46 19.79 12.70
CA LYS A 144 -43.56 18.99 13.31
C LYS A 144 -43.64 17.52 12.83
N LYS A 145 -43.65 16.61 13.83
CA LYS A 145 -44.40 15.35 14.06
C LYS A 145 -45.06 14.56 12.91
N SER A 146 -44.83 13.22 12.90
CA SER A 146 -45.81 12.09 13.02
C SER A 146 -45.04 10.76 12.79
N ALA A 147 -44.89 9.79 13.71
CA ALA A 147 -45.81 8.88 14.42
C ALA A 147 -46.11 7.53 13.69
N SER A 148 -46.04 6.44 14.49
CA SER A 148 -46.39 5.01 14.27
C SER A 148 -45.34 4.11 13.58
N ASN A 149 -44.65 3.18 14.25
CA ASN A 149 -44.98 1.93 14.99
C ASN A 149 -45.46 0.75 14.13
N HIS A 150 -44.66 -0.32 14.10
CA HIS A 150 -45.12 -1.70 14.34
C HIS A 150 -43.99 -2.60 14.91
N THR A 151 -44.28 -3.10 16.11
CA THR A 151 -43.87 -4.34 16.85
C THR A 151 -43.77 -5.62 15.98
N ALA A 152 -43.21 -6.78 16.32
CA ALA A 152 -42.55 -7.44 17.47
C ALA A 152 -41.98 -8.80 16.93
N ALA A 153 -40.77 -9.22 17.31
CA ALA A 153 -40.41 -10.27 18.30
C ALA A 153 -40.30 -11.74 17.80
N SER A 154 -39.07 -12.28 17.89
CA SER A 154 -38.66 -13.59 18.48
C SER A 154 -37.12 -13.70 18.34
N ALA A 155 -36.24 -13.66 19.36
CA ALA A 155 -36.04 -14.58 20.51
C ALA A 155 -35.95 -16.05 20.04
N ASN A 156 -34.91 -16.88 20.22
CA ASN A 156 -33.70 -16.99 21.06
C ASN A 156 -32.66 -17.81 20.21
N ASN A 157 -31.38 -18.04 20.52
CA ASN A 157 -30.73 -18.25 21.80
C ASN A 157 -29.19 -18.16 21.62
N ALA A 158 -28.53 -17.83 22.72
CA ALA A 158 -27.10 -17.66 22.88
C ALA A 158 -26.30 -18.96 22.69
N ASN A 159 -25.03 -18.82 22.28
CA ASN A 159 -23.96 -19.35 23.11
C ASN A 159 -22.67 -18.53 22.97
N THR A 160 -22.36 -17.85 24.06
CA THR A 160 -21.13 -17.17 24.41
C THR A 160 -20.00 -18.16 24.68
N THR A 161 -18.82 -17.90 24.12
CA THR A 161 -17.54 -18.06 24.83
C THR A 161 -16.57 -17.02 24.30
N ALA A 162 -16.11 -16.16 25.21
CA ALA A 162 -15.28 -15.00 24.94
C ALA A 162 -13.79 -15.27 25.23
N LYS A 163 -12.95 -14.71 24.35
CA LYS A 163 -11.58 -14.17 24.56
C LYS A 163 -10.44 -15.16 24.92
N PRO A 164 -9.17 -14.83 24.61
CA PRO A 164 -8.62 -13.48 24.42
C PRO A 164 -8.02 -13.16 23.04
N ILE A 165 -8.04 -11.86 22.81
CA ILE A 165 -7.41 -11.09 21.75
C ILE A 165 -5.91 -11.06 22.04
N THR A 166 -5.10 -11.45 21.08
CA THR A 166 -3.67 -11.12 21.06
C THR A 166 -3.42 -10.35 19.77
N GLU A 167 -3.32 -9.02 19.91
CA GLU A 167 -2.85 -8.12 18.87
C GLU A 167 -1.39 -8.48 18.54
N ALA A 168 -1.19 -9.30 17.52
CA ALA A 168 0.10 -9.38 16.85
C ALA A 168 0.19 -8.17 15.91
N ALA A 169 0.84 -7.12 16.39
CA ALA A 169 1.24 -5.99 15.57
C ALA A 169 2.03 -6.50 14.36
N THR A 170 1.44 -6.43 13.17
CA THR A 170 2.16 -6.63 11.92
C THR A 170 3.20 -5.50 11.77
N PRO A 171 4.50 -5.79 11.71
CA PRO A 171 5.52 -4.75 11.58
C PRO A 171 5.39 -4.07 10.22
N ASN A 172 5.00 -2.80 10.23
CA ASN A 172 4.93 -1.94 9.06
C ASN A 172 6.34 -1.44 8.72
N TYR A 173 7.07 -2.18 7.87
CA TYR A 173 8.44 -1.85 7.43
C TYR A 173 8.52 -0.66 6.45
N SER A 174 7.71 0.39 6.62
CA SER A 174 8.00 1.67 5.95
C SER A 174 9.17 2.33 6.66
N ARG A 175 10.36 2.34 6.02
CA ARG A 175 11.54 3.03 6.54
C ARG A 175 11.39 4.54 6.38
N LEU A 176 11.34 5.27 7.49
CA LEU A 176 11.17 6.71 7.59
C LEU A 176 12.46 7.38 8.04
N THR A 177 12.73 8.59 7.54
CA THR A 177 13.81 9.42 8.12
C THR A 177 13.43 9.85 9.53
N THR A 178 14.39 10.19 10.39
CA THR A 178 14.09 10.68 11.76
C THR A 178 13.10 11.85 11.76
N ALA A 179 13.18 12.76 10.78
CA ALA A 179 12.22 13.85 10.63
C ALA A 179 10.78 13.39 10.27
N LYS A 180 10.65 12.34 9.44
CA LYS A 180 9.35 11.78 9.10
C LYS A 180 8.77 10.97 10.27
N LEU A 181 9.61 10.19 10.96
CA LEU A 181 9.21 9.48 12.17
C LEU A 181 8.76 10.45 13.27
N ALA A 182 9.46 11.57 13.44
CA ALA A 182 9.06 12.59 14.41
C ALA A 182 7.66 13.15 14.10
N LYS A 183 7.39 13.44 12.82
CA LYS A 183 6.06 13.91 12.38
C LYS A 183 4.97 12.87 12.64
N GLU A 184 5.26 11.58 12.45
CA GLU A 184 4.31 10.49 12.66
C GLU A 184 4.02 10.24 14.14
N LEU A 185 5.03 10.39 14.99
CA LEU A 185 4.89 10.28 16.45
C LEU A 185 4.42 11.59 17.12
N GLY A 186 4.24 12.67 16.37
CA GLY A 186 3.83 13.97 16.88
C GLY A 186 4.91 14.77 17.63
N PHE A 187 6.19 14.40 17.48
CA PHE A 187 7.33 15.09 18.08
C PHE A 187 7.98 16.08 17.11
N LYS A 188 8.70 17.06 17.65
CA LYS A 188 9.66 17.83 16.83
C LYS A 188 10.87 16.94 16.51
N THR A 189 11.49 17.14 15.35
CA THR A 189 12.68 16.35 14.95
C THR A 189 13.79 16.38 16.00
N GLN A 190 14.04 17.54 16.61
CA GLN A 190 15.05 17.66 17.67
C GLN A 190 14.67 16.86 18.92
N GLU A 191 13.40 16.92 19.33
CA GLU A 191 12.89 16.19 20.49
C GLU A 191 12.97 14.68 20.30
N LEU A 192 12.73 14.20 19.08
CA LEU A 192 12.93 12.78 18.75
C LEU A 192 14.42 12.39 18.77
N ASN A 193 15.31 13.23 18.24
CA ASN A 193 16.75 13.00 18.30
C ASN A 193 17.23 12.89 19.75
N ASP A 194 16.76 13.78 20.63
CA ASP A 194 17.13 13.79 22.04
C ASP A 194 16.65 12.52 22.76
N LYS A 195 15.45 12.01 22.43
CA LYS A 195 14.96 10.72 22.95
C LYS A 195 15.78 9.54 22.42
N LEU A 196 16.12 9.54 21.15
CA LEU A 196 16.95 8.50 20.54
C LEU A 196 18.37 8.46 21.14
N LEU A 197 18.93 9.63 21.49
CA LEU A 197 20.17 9.74 22.25
C LEU A 197 20.01 9.21 23.68
N ALA A 198 18.93 9.58 24.37
CA ALA A 198 18.67 9.17 25.75
C ALA A 198 18.47 7.65 25.91
N VAL A 199 17.86 7.00 24.92
CA VAL A 199 17.66 5.54 24.87
C VAL A 199 18.90 4.83 24.30
N GLY A 200 19.91 5.57 23.82
CA GLY A 200 21.16 5.04 23.30
C GLY A 200 21.05 4.42 21.90
N TYR A 201 20.01 4.77 21.14
CA TYR A 201 19.83 4.36 19.75
C TYR A 201 20.65 5.22 18.78
N LEU A 202 20.95 6.46 19.17
CA LEU A 202 21.91 7.34 18.50
C LEU A 202 23.03 7.69 19.48
N GLU A 203 24.21 7.97 18.93
CA GLU A 203 25.36 8.50 19.66
C GLU A 203 25.91 9.73 18.91
N ALA A 204 26.35 10.74 19.66
CA ALA A 204 26.95 11.93 19.08
C ALA A 204 28.47 11.70 18.94
N GLN A 205 28.94 11.51 17.71
CA GLN A 205 30.36 11.33 17.38
C GLN A 205 30.81 12.47 16.48
N ASP A 206 31.81 13.24 16.90
CA ASP A 206 32.35 14.41 16.17
C ASP A 206 31.31 15.46 15.74
N GLY A 207 30.21 15.58 16.50
CA GLY A 207 29.12 16.51 16.19
C GLY A 207 28.08 15.98 15.21
N GLU A 208 28.22 14.73 14.74
CA GLU A 208 27.22 14.01 13.93
C GLU A 208 26.49 12.95 14.76
N LEU A 209 25.22 12.71 14.42
CA LEU A 209 24.40 11.67 15.05
C LEU A 209 24.60 10.34 14.32
N VAL A 210 25.28 9.40 14.97
CA VAL A 210 25.60 8.09 14.43
C VAL A 210 24.69 7.02 15.03
N LEU A 211 24.29 6.05 14.21
CA LEU A 211 23.45 4.93 14.63
C LEU A 211 24.26 3.90 15.44
N THR A 212 23.81 3.59 16.65
CA THR A 212 24.42 2.55 17.50
C THR A 212 23.92 1.15 17.14
N ASP A 213 24.57 0.12 17.68
CA ASP A 213 24.09 -1.27 17.51
C ASP A 213 22.71 -1.50 18.14
N ALA A 214 22.38 -0.80 19.24
CA ALA A 214 21.05 -0.82 19.85
C ALA A 214 20.00 -0.16 18.92
N GLY A 215 20.35 0.97 18.29
CA GLY A 215 19.50 1.61 17.30
C GLY A 215 19.27 0.72 16.07
N ARG A 216 20.28 -0.02 15.62
CA ARG A 216 20.16 -0.99 14.52
C ARG A 216 19.26 -2.17 14.89
N ALA A 217 19.37 -2.67 16.12
CA ALA A 217 18.50 -3.73 16.64
C ALA A 217 17.03 -3.28 16.77
N ALA A 218 16.81 -1.99 17.02
CA ALA A 218 15.48 -1.39 17.12
C ALA A 218 14.85 -1.00 15.77
N GLY A 219 15.44 -1.41 14.64
CA GLY A 219 14.93 -1.15 13.29
C GLY A 219 15.55 0.07 12.59
N GLY A 220 16.62 0.63 13.16
CA GLY A 220 17.39 1.72 12.56
C GLY A 220 18.34 1.26 11.44
N THR A 221 18.53 2.08 10.41
CA THR A 221 19.53 1.90 9.35
C THR A 221 20.20 3.23 9.03
N SER A 222 21.54 3.31 9.08
CA SER A 222 22.28 4.49 8.61
C SER A 222 22.40 4.49 7.08
N LYS A 223 22.22 5.65 6.45
CA LYS A 223 22.52 5.91 5.04
C LYS A 223 23.35 7.17 4.90
N LYS A 224 24.30 7.15 3.97
CA LYS A 224 25.12 8.32 3.63
C LYS A 224 24.45 9.15 2.53
N GLY A 225 24.18 10.42 2.81
CA GLY A 225 23.58 11.38 1.88
C GLY A 225 24.57 12.44 1.41
N LYS A 226 24.08 13.37 0.56
CA LYS A 226 24.85 14.55 0.12
C LYS A 226 25.24 15.52 1.26
N PHE A 227 24.62 15.38 2.43
CA PHE A 227 24.76 16.30 3.58
C PHE A 227 25.21 15.59 4.87
N GLY A 228 25.82 14.40 4.78
CA GLY A 228 26.25 13.60 5.93
C GLY A 228 25.48 12.28 6.06
N GLU A 229 25.74 11.54 7.14
CA GLU A 229 24.99 10.32 7.47
C GLU A 229 23.63 10.65 8.09
N PHE A 230 22.59 9.92 7.70
CA PHE A 230 21.24 10.06 8.23
C PHE A 230 20.62 8.69 8.53
N CYS A 231 19.77 8.66 9.56
CA CYS A 231 19.13 7.44 10.02
C CYS A 231 17.73 7.26 9.43
N LEU A 232 17.43 6.01 9.06
CA LEU A 232 16.13 5.51 8.67
C LEU A 232 15.61 4.56 9.75
N TRP A 233 14.32 4.61 10.04
CA TRP A 233 13.69 3.85 11.11
C TRP A 233 12.41 3.20 10.60
N ASP A 234 12.04 2.03 11.13
CA ASP A 234 10.75 1.42 10.80
C ASP A 234 9.59 2.27 11.33
N ALA A 235 8.51 2.43 10.54
CA ALA A 235 7.38 3.28 10.91
C ALA A 235 6.61 2.80 12.16
N GLY A 236 6.76 1.53 12.52
CA GLY A 236 6.21 0.97 13.76
C GLY A 236 7.15 1.07 14.96
N MET A 237 8.28 1.74 14.85
CA MET A 237 9.25 1.85 15.94
C MET A 237 8.68 2.69 17.08
N VAL A 238 8.74 2.15 18.29
CA VAL A 238 8.37 2.84 19.53
C VAL A 238 9.65 3.19 20.29
N ILE A 239 9.72 4.42 20.80
CA ILE A 239 10.84 4.97 21.59
C ILE A 239 10.34 5.28 22.99
#